data_AF-B0G177-F1
#
_entry.id   AF-B0G177-F1
#
_cell.length_a   1.000
_cell.length_b   1.000
_cell.length_c   1.000
_cell.angle_alpha   90.00
_cell.angle_beta   90.00
_cell.angle_gamma   90.00
#
_symmetry.space_group_name_H-M   'P 1'
#
loop_
_entity.id
_entity.type
_entity.pdbx_description
1 polymer ?
#
loop_
_entity_poly.entity_id
_entity_poly.type
_entity_poly.pdbx_seq_one_letter_code
_entity_poly.pdbx_strand_id
1 'polypeptide(L)'
;MEKSNNSKTGGTMIDLGYNEEESLLDNASSSSSSTTVLNVQELLSQSETRRQLKTQPVYLKYFWKILLIVSAFYSLPSIQFVVFQITDPEIKCYYNYKCLRPFLGIPSFNNVLSNLFYLIAGTSFILITHFTSHQEDGIHGLHTDLSLYYSLGLTIILEGIFSALYHVCPSRLNFQFDTTYMLIGSGLLFFALHQKRHATLTAGAFKAYGFFSLFIFFNFLSLTNINIYAFWVMFVIVFGYVSIIGSSYLLAHKRMDLNPSIGFLWRTLKKLIRPSTIDDKPRFFALLIANILSWAIVIAFAVYGMMGSISKNFSNLILGVMVLDFLIYLFYYIAMKIKYGEKVYLFVWVLFAIMFLSWGFGLYYFEISVTNKFYTFDESLLLNRPCIIFNYWDTHDLWHFLSAIGLFSIMAIVYFVDWDLRTVPRSLIHVF
;
A
#
# COMPACT_ATOMS: atom_id res chain seq x y z
N MET A 1 -22.53 -50.58 17.11
CA MET A 1 -21.07 -50.80 17.14
C MET A 1 -20.43 -49.41 17.11
N GLU A 2 -20.40 -48.71 18.25
CA GLU A 2 -19.30 -48.73 19.25
C GLU A 2 -18.09 -47.93 18.71
N LYS A 3 -18.03 -46.62 19.00
CA LYS A 3 -17.35 -45.92 20.11
C LYS A 3 -15.84 -45.73 19.89
N SER A 4 -15.40 -44.48 20.12
CA SER A 4 -14.30 -44.10 21.04
C SER A 4 -13.18 -43.24 20.44
N ASN A 5 -13.29 -41.92 20.68
CA ASN A 5 -12.35 -41.00 21.35
C ASN A 5 -10.85 -41.34 21.49
N ASN A 6 -10.01 -40.35 21.16
CA ASN A 6 -8.89 -39.82 21.99
C ASN A 6 -8.37 -38.51 21.33
N SER A 7 -8.56 -37.32 21.91
CA SER A 7 -7.80 -36.69 23.01
C SER A 7 -6.30 -36.51 22.74
N LYS A 8 -5.85 -35.26 22.58
CA LYS A 8 -4.65 -34.70 23.26
C LYS A 8 -4.52 -33.18 23.10
N THR A 9 -4.40 -32.56 24.27
CA THR A 9 -4.22 -31.15 24.66
C THR A 9 -2.82 -30.58 24.37
N GLY A 10 -2.70 -29.26 24.23
CA GLY A 10 -1.44 -28.54 24.42
C GLY A 10 -1.51 -27.03 24.15
N GLY A 11 -1.37 -26.20 25.20
CA GLY A 11 -0.83 -24.82 25.10
C GLY A 11 -1.76 -23.67 25.48
N THR A 12 -1.97 -23.45 26.78
CA THR A 12 -2.54 -22.22 27.37
C THR A 12 -1.43 -21.20 27.61
N MET A 13 -1.63 -19.94 27.22
CA MET A 13 -0.94 -18.79 27.83
C MET A 13 -2.02 -17.81 28.28
N ILE A 14 -2.13 -17.69 29.61
CA ILE A 14 -3.03 -16.81 30.36
C ILE A 14 -2.37 -15.43 30.38
N ASP A 15 -3.12 -14.37 30.09
CA ASP A 15 -2.80 -13.05 30.62
C ASP A 15 -4.08 -12.35 31.09
N LEU A 16 -3.97 -11.76 32.28
CA LEU A 16 -5.04 -11.41 33.21
C LEU A 16 -5.61 -10.01 32.92
N GLY A 17 -6.93 -9.87 33.00
CA GLY A 17 -7.59 -8.58 32.80
C GLY A 17 -9.05 -8.58 33.26
N TYR A 18 -9.24 -8.51 34.58
CA TYR A 18 -10.38 -7.97 35.32
C TYR A 18 -11.78 -8.62 35.12
N ASN A 19 -12.15 -9.44 36.12
CA ASN A 19 -13.53 -9.81 36.44
C ASN A 19 -14.19 -8.65 37.22
N GLU A 20 -15.20 -8.01 36.65
CA GLU A 20 -16.13 -7.15 37.38
C GLU A 20 -17.48 -7.14 36.65
N GLU A 21 -18.17 -8.28 36.57
CA GLU A 21 -19.48 -8.34 35.89
C GLU A 21 -20.50 -9.30 36.55
N GLU A 22 -20.39 -9.54 37.87
CA GLU A 22 -21.29 -10.50 38.56
C GLU A 22 -21.80 -10.03 39.94
N SER A 23 -21.96 -8.71 40.16
CA SER A 23 -22.52 -8.20 41.44
C SER A 23 -23.47 -7.00 41.35
N LEU A 24 -24.05 -6.69 40.18
CA LEU A 24 -24.99 -5.57 40.02
C LEU A 24 -26.44 -5.98 39.70
N LEU A 25 -26.79 -7.26 39.88
CA LEU A 25 -28.13 -7.79 39.58
C LEU A 25 -29.05 -8.01 40.79
N ASP A 26 -28.61 -7.77 42.03
CA ASP A 26 -29.36 -8.19 43.24
C ASP A 26 -29.85 -7.08 44.19
N ASN A 27 -29.85 -5.79 43.80
CA ASN A 27 -30.30 -4.70 44.70
C ASN A 27 -31.35 -3.75 44.08
N ALA A 28 -32.25 -4.27 43.26
CA ALA A 28 -33.39 -3.50 42.71
C ALA A 28 -34.75 -4.00 43.22
N SER A 29 -34.90 -4.09 44.54
CA SER A 29 -36.21 -4.05 45.19
C SER A 29 -36.43 -2.64 45.76
N SER A 30 -37.59 -2.05 45.45
CA SER A 30 -38.12 -0.77 45.95
C SER A 30 -37.58 0.53 45.34
N SER A 31 -38.07 0.89 44.15
CA SER A 31 -38.60 2.24 43.89
C SER A 31 -39.28 2.28 42.52
N SER A 32 -40.48 2.85 42.51
CA SER A 32 -41.40 3.04 41.39
C SER A 32 -40.79 3.72 40.14
N SER A 33 -41.48 3.50 39.02
CA SER A 33 -41.54 4.27 37.76
C SER A 33 -40.65 3.82 36.58
N SER A 34 -41.34 3.33 35.53
CA SER A 34 -40.94 3.34 34.11
C SER A 34 -39.98 2.25 33.63
N THR A 35 -40.40 0.98 33.68
CA THR A 35 -39.74 -0.12 32.97
C THR A 35 -40.18 -0.10 31.49
N THR A 36 -39.43 0.62 30.65
CA THR A 36 -39.58 0.54 29.19
C THR A 36 -39.11 -0.83 28.74
N VAL A 37 -40.05 -1.69 28.37
CA VAL A 37 -39.77 -3.00 27.77
C VAL A 37 -39.07 -2.74 26.43
N LEU A 38 -37.74 -2.82 26.40
CA LEU A 38 -36.97 -2.77 25.16
C LEU A 38 -37.44 -3.92 24.26
N ASN A 39 -37.82 -3.61 23.03
CA ASN A 39 -38.28 -4.62 22.08
C ASN A 39 -37.12 -5.60 21.79
N VAL A 40 -37.39 -6.90 21.68
CA VAL A 40 -36.40 -7.94 21.30
C VAL A 40 -35.64 -7.52 20.03
N GLN A 41 -36.30 -6.83 19.11
CA GLN A 41 -35.70 -6.27 17.89
C GLN A 41 -34.58 -5.26 18.18
N GLU A 42 -34.75 -4.38 19.18
CA GLU A 42 -33.73 -3.40 19.58
C GLU A 42 -32.59 -4.07 20.33
N LEU A 43 -32.87 -5.06 21.18
CA LEU A 43 -31.84 -5.85 21.83
C LEU A 43 -31.01 -6.63 20.80
N LEU A 44 -31.65 -7.19 19.77
CA LEU A 44 -30.96 -7.85 18.67
C LEU A 44 -30.10 -6.86 17.87
N SER A 45 -30.63 -5.68 17.51
CA SER A 45 -29.86 -4.66 16.78
C SER A 45 -28.68 -4.13 17.61
N GLN A 46 -28.87 -3.92 18.92
CA GLN A 46 -27.79 -3.56 19.83
C GLN A 46 -26.77 -4.69 19.98
N SER A 47 -27.22 -5.96 20.01
CA SER A 47 -26.31 -7.12 20.07
C SER A 47 -25.50 -7.27 18.78
N GLU A 48 -26.11 -7.04 17.62
CA GLU A 48 -25.44 -7.05 16.32
C GLU A 48 -24.43 -5.91 16.23
N THR A 49 -24.83 -4.71 16.66
CA THR A 49 -23.94 -3.55 16.75
C THR A 49 -22.77 -3.87 17.69
N ARG A 50 -23.01 -4.38 18.90
CA ARG A 50 -21.96 -4.81 19.85
C ARG A 50 -21.08 -5.92 19.27
N ARG A 51 -21.62 -6.84 18.48
CA ARG A 51 -20.87 -7.93 17.85
C ARG A 51 -19.99 -7.42 16.71
N GLN A 52 -20.44 -6.41 15.97
CA GLN A 52 -19.63 -5.68 15.01
C GLN A 52 -18.58 -4.78 15.70
N LEU A 53 -18.87 -4.30 16.91
CA LEU A 53 -17.95 -3.56 17.77
C LEU A 53 -16.93 -4.44 18.49
N LYS A 54 -17.14 -5.76 18.58
CA LYS A 54 -16.24 -6.66 19.30
C LYS A 54 -14.88 -6.67 18.61
N THR A 55 -13.87 -6.26 19.38
CA THR A 55 -12.47 -6.09 18.99
C THR A 55 -11.89 -7.40 18.42
N GLN A 56 -11.81 -7.53 17.09
CA GLN A 56 -10.77 -8.29 16.38
C GLN A 56 -10.95 -8.22 14.85
N PRO A 57 -9.84 -8.04 14.10
CA PRO A 57 -8.80 -9.05 14.01
C PRO A 57 -7.42 -8.58 14.49
N VAL A 58 -6.82 -9.35 15.41
CA VAL A 58 -5.43 -9.25 15.94
C VAL A 58 -4.36 -9.20 14.83
N TYR A 59 -4.72 -9.56 13.59
CA TYR A 59 -3.81 -9.67 12.45
C TYR A 59 -3.32 -8.33 11.87
N LEU A 60 -4.01 -7.22 12.13
CA LEU A 60 -3.57 -5.89 11.66
C LEU A 60 -2.34 -5.38 12.43
N LYS A 61 -2.22 -5.75 13.72
CA LYS A 61 -1.11 -5.34 14.61
C LYS A 61 0.29 -5.75 14.15
N TYR A 62 0.38 -6.68 13.19
CA TYR A 62 1.64 -7.23 12.71
C TYR A 62 2.17 -6.58 11.42
N PHE A 63 1.43 -5.68 10.76
CA PHE A 63 1.86 -5.11 9.47
C PHE A 63 3.26 -4.47 9.56
N TRP A 64 3.44 -3.50 10.45
CA TRP A 64 4.73 -2.80 10.58
C TRP A 64 5.84 -3.71 11.10
N LYS A 65 5.51 -4.68 11.96
CA LYS A 65 6.48 -5.68 12.48
C LYS A 65 6.98 -6.60 11.37
N ILE A 66 6.09 -7.10 10.53
CA ILE A 66 6.46 -7.94 9.38
C ILE A 66 7.24 -7.11 8.37
N LEU A 67 6.87 -5.86 8.11
CA LEU A 67 7.64 -4.97 7.24
C LEU A 67 9.09 -4.84 7.73
N LEU A 68 9.32 -4.59 9.02
CA LEU A 68 10.68 -4.53 9.59
C LEU A 68 11.46 -5.82 9.37
N ILE A 69 10.83 -6.99 9.57
CA ILE A 69 11.48 -8.29 9.35
C ILE A 69 11.84 -8.45 7.87
N VAL A 70 10.87 -8.24 6.96
CA VAL A 70 11.09 -8.31 5.51
C VAL A 70 12.23 -7.38 5.10
N SER A 71 12.24 -6.15 5.62
CA SER A 71 13.28 -5.18 5.33
C SER A 71 14.64 -5.59 5.85
N ALA A 72 14.75 -6.13 7.06
CA ALA A 72 16.03 -6.59 7.60
C ALA A 72 16.65 -7.68 6.70
N PHE A 73 15.86 -8.68 6.29
CA PHE A 73 16.32 -9.74 5.40
C PHE A 73 16.58 -9.28 3.97
N TYR A 74 15.90 -8.23 3.50
CA TYR A 74 16.14 -7.63 2.18
C TYR A 74 17.36 -6.69 2.15
N SER A 75 17.64 -6.00 3.26
CA SER A 75 18.77 -5.06 3.38
C SER A 75 20.12 -5.78 3.31
N LEU A 76 20.27 -6.89 4.02
CA LEU A 76 21.55 -7.60 4.15
C LEU A 76 22.17 -7.99 2.78
N PRO A 77 21.49 -8.75 1.91
CA PRO A 77 22.05 -9.11 0.61
C PRO A 77 22.16 -7.91 -0.33
N SER A 78 21.22 -6.96 -0.27
CA SER A 78 21.26 -5.76 -1.13
C SER A 78 22.48 -4.90 -0.84
N ILE A 79 22.79 -4.65 0.44
CA ILE A 79 23.99 -3.91 0.86
C ILE A 79 25.25 -4.67 0.46
N GLN A 80 25.32 -5.98 0.75
CA GLN A 80 26.46 -6.81 0.37
C GLN A 80 26.72 -6.75 -1.14
N PHE A 81 25.68 -6.85 -1.94
CA PHE A 81 25.76 -6.84 -3.40
C PHE A 81 26.29 -5.50 -3.93
N VAL A 82 25.77 -4.38 -3.44
CA VAL A 82 26.22 -3.05 -3.88
C VAL A 82 27.65 -2.76 -3.43
N VAL A 83 28.03 -3.16 -2.21
CA VAL A 83 29.42 -3.04 -1.72
C VAL A 83 30.37 -3.83 -2.62
N PHE A 84 30.01 -5.06 -3.01
CA PHE A 84 30.78 -5.83 -3.97
C PHE A 84 30.94 -5.08 -5.31
N GLN A 85 29.85 -4.52 -5.84
CA GLN A 85 29.86 -3.83 -7.14
C GLN A 85 30.75 -2.58 -7.17
N ILE A 86 30.77 -1.78 -6.10
CA ILE A 86 31.62 -0.59 -6.06
C ILE A 86 33.11 -0.92 -5.89
N THR A 87 33.43 -2.12 -5.36
CA THR A 87 34.82 -2.56 -5.19
C THR A 87 35.40 -3.24 -6.42
N ASP A 88 34.54 -3.71 -7.35
CA ASP A 88 34.94 -4.40 -8.56
C ASP A 88 35.13 -3.41 -9.73
N PRO A 89 36.35 -3.19 -10.23
CA PRO A 89 36.61 -2.26 -11.32
C PRO A 89 36.02 -2.68 -12.67
N GLU A 90 35.62 -3.94 -12.84
CA GLU A 90 35.00 -4.42 -14.09
C GLU A 90 33.50 -4.03 -14.17
N ILE A 91 32.89 -3.68 -13.04
CA ILE A 91 31.46 -3.38 -12.96
C ILE A 91 31.20 -1.90 -13.25
N LYS A 92 30.38 -1.64 -14.27
CA LYS A 92 30.00 -0.29 -14.69
C LYS A 92 28.73 0.19 -13.96
N CYS A 93 28.87 1.24 -13.16
CA CYS A 93 27.76 1.94 -12.51
C CYS A 93 27.37 3.20 -13.33
N TYR A 94 26.08 3.42 -13.54
CA TYR A 94 25.52 4.45 -14.43
C TYR A 94 25.34 5.80 -13.73
N TYR A 95 26.44 6.50 -13.46
CA TYR A 95 26.41 7.83 -12.81
C TYR A 95 26.20 9.00 -13.78
N ASN A 96 25.78 10.14 -13.22
CA ASN A 96 25.90 11.44 -13.87
C ASN A 96 27.28 12.03 -13.56
N TYR A 97 28.29 11.70 -14.37
CA TYR A 97 29.69 12.08 -14.11
C TYR A 97 29.91 13.61 -14.09
N LYS A 98 29.04 14.39 -14.75
CA LYS A 98 29.11 15.86 -14.73
C LYS A 98 28.58 16.50 -13.44
N CYS A 99 27.86 15.74 -12.61
CA CYS A 99 27.39 16.17 -11.29
C CYS A 99 27.84 15.21 -10.18
N LEU A 100 28.95 14.49 -10.37
CA LEU A 100 29.45 13.54 -9.38
C LEU A 100 30.10 14.29 -8.21
N ARG A 101 29.60 14.06 -6.99
CA ARG A 101 30.16 14.63 -5.76
C ARG A 101 30.55 13.51 -4.78
N PRO A 102 31.79 13.01 -4.83
CA PRO A 102 32.20 11.89 -3.99
C PRO A 102 32.45 12.32 -2.54
N PHE A 103 32.06 11.47 -1.60
CA PHE A 103 32.34 11.64 -0.17
C PHE A 103 32.30 10.28 0.54
N LEU A 104 33.17 10.06 1.53
CA LEU A 104 33.27 8.81 2.31
C LEU A 104 33.34 7.51 1.48
N GLY A 105 34.01 7.54 0.32
CA GLY A 105 34.15 6.39 -0.56
C GLY A 105 32.93 6.08 -1.44
N ILE A 106 31.86 6.87 -1.36
CA ILE A 106 30.67 6.77 -2.23
C ILE A 106 30.83 7.73 -3.41
N PRO A 107 30.84 7.28 -4.67
CA PRO A 107 31.05 8.14 -5.84
C PRO A 107 30.01 9.26 -5.99
N SER A 108 28.72 8.94 -5.91
CA SER A 108 27.56 9.83 -6.10
C SER A 108 26.90 10.18 -4.76
N PHE A 109 27.70 10.64 -3.79
CA PHE A 109 27.20 10.92 -2.44
C PHE A 109 26.09 11.98 -2.42
N ASN A 110 26.09 12.93 -3.36
CA ASN A 110 24.99 13.89 -3.53
C ASN A 110 23.64 13.23 -3.82
N ASN A 111 23.60 12.22 -4.71
CA ASN A 111 22.39 11.46 -5.03
C ASN A 111 21.95 10.55 -3.87
N VAL A 112 22.90 10.03 -3.11
CA VAL A 112 22.61 9.30 -1.87
C VAL A 112 22.01 10.25 -0.82
N LEU A 113 22.57 11.44 -0.67
CA LEU A 113 22.12 12.44 0.31
C LEU A 113 20.75 13.01 -0.02
N SER A 114 20.40 13.17 -1.31
CA SER A 114 19.09 13.73 -1.71
C SER A 114 17.90 12.88 -1.23
N ASN A 115 18.12 11.59 -0.95
CA ASN A 115 17.14 10.68 -0.38
C ASN A 115 16.83 10.92 1.12
N LEU A 116 17.58 11.77 1.81
CA LEU A 116 17.31 12.18 3.19
C LEU A 116 15.90 12.77 3.36
N PHE A 117 15.35 13.39 2.31
CA PHE A 117 14.01 13.97 2.33
C PHE A 117 12.92 12.91 2.54
N TYR A 118 13.11 11.69 2.04
CA TYR A 118 12.20 10.58 2.33
C TYR A 118 12.26 10.15 3.79
N LEU A 119 13.46 10.09 4.39
CA LEU A 119 13.63 9.77 5.81
C LEU A 119 12.92 10.82 6.68
N ILE A 120 13.07 12.11 6.36
CA ILE A 120 12.37 13.20 7.03
C ILE A 120 10.85 13.07 6.86
N ALA A 121 10.37 12.83 5.63
CA ALA A 121 8.95 12.67 5.33
C ALA A 121 8.32 11.50 6.10
N GLY A 122 8.91 10.31 6.04
CA GLY A 122 8.41 9.13 6.72
C GLY A 122 8.47 9.26 8.26
N THR A 123 9.55 9.82 8.79
CA THR A 123 9.66 10.10 10.24
C THR A 123 8.60 11.11 10.69
N SER A 124 8.43 12.20 9.95
CA SER A 124 7.41 13.21 10.23
C SER A 124 6.01 12.59 10.23
N PHE A 125 5.71 11.73 9.26
CA PHE A 125 4.43 11.03 9.19
C PHE A 125 4.19 10.10 10.38
N ILE A 126 5.21 9.34 10.81
CA ILE A 126 5.13 8.48 12.01
C ILE A 126 4.86 9.33 13.26
N LEU A 127 5.60 10.44 13.44
CA LEU A 127 5.43 11.33 14.58
C LEU A 127 4.03 11.96 14.59
N ILE A 128 3.55 12.45 13.45
CA ILE A 128 2.20 13.00 13.32
C ILE A 128 1.15 11.93 13.66
N THR A 129 1.29 10.72 13.14
CA THR A 129 0.39 9.60 13.42
C THR A 129 0.36 9.27 14.91
N HIS A 130 1.53 9.28 15.56
CA HIS A 130 1.67 9.03 17.00
C HIS A 130 0.99 10.12 17.84
N PHE A 131 1.32 11.39 17.61
CA PHE A 131 0.83 12.51 18.41
C PHE A 131 -0.64 12.89 18.16
N THR A 132 -1.19 12.54 16.99
CA THR A 132 -2.59 12.82 16.65
C THR A 132 -3.50 11.60 16.76
N SER A 133 -2.96 10.50 17.30
CA SER A 133 -3.71 9.27 17.57
C SER A 133 -4.87 9.57 18.51
N HIS A 134 -6.06 9.10 18.14
CA HIS A 134 -7.25 9.22 18.98
C HIS A 134 -7.42 7.94 19.78
N GLN A 135 -7.74 8.06 21.07
CA GLN A 135 -8.02 6.90 21.91
C GLN A 135 -9.38 6.30 21.53
N GLU A 136 -9.39 5.02 21.18
CA GLU A 136 -10.61 4.30 20.82
C GLU A 136 -11.49 4.09 22.06
N ASP A 137 -12.72 4.59 22.03
CA ASP A 137 -13.73 4.32 23.09
C ASP A 137 -14.66 3.14 22.73
N GLY A 138 -14.54 2.62 21.50
CA GLY A 138 -15.39 1.56 20.97
C GLY A 138 -16.80 1.99 20.58
N ILE A 139 -17.15 3.27 20.68
CA ILE A 139 -18.50 3.79 20.42
C ILE A 139 -18.47 4.78 19.25
N HIS A 140 -17.49 5.68 19.22
CA HIS A 140 -17.39 6.74 18.23
C HIS A 140 -16.27 6.46 17.22
N GLY A 141 -16.44 7.03 16.03
CA GLY A 141 -15.45 7.00 14.97
C GLY A 141 -15.21 5.65 14.32
N LEU A 142 -14.25 5.65 13.41
CA LEU A 142 -13.77 4.46 12.71
C LEU A 142 -12.80 3.66 13.58
N HIS A 143 -12.43 2.47 13.11
CA HIS A 143 -11.41 1.67 13.79
C HIS A 143 -10.05 2.39 13.78
N THR A 144 -9.37 2.45 14.92
CA THR A 144 -8.12 3.20 15.14
C THR A 144 -6.88 2.32 15.19
N ASP A 145 -6.87 1.14 14.57
CA ASP A 145 -5.60 0.40 14.42
C ASP A 145 -4.66 1.17 13.48
N LEU A 146 -3.62 1.75 14.08
CA LEU A 146 -2.64 2.59 13.39
C LEU A 146 -1.51 1.78 12.72
N SER A 147 -1.53 0.45 12.81
CA SER A 147 -0.43 -0.40 12.31
C SER A 147 -0.15 -0.21 10.82
N LEU A 148 -1.19 -0.01 10.01
CA LEU A 148 -1.04 0.29 8.57
C LEU A 148 -0.45 1.68 8.33
N TYR A 149 -0.81 2.68 9.14
CA TYR A 149 -0.24 4.03 9.06
C TYR A 149 1.24 4.06 9.50
N TYR A 150 1.60 3.35 10.57
CA TYR A 150 3.01 3.17 10.93
C TYR A 150 3.78 2.45 9.82
N SER A 151 3.16 1.48 9.14
CA SER A 151 3.77 0.79 7.98
C SER A 151 3.97 1.73 6.79
N LEU A 152 3.02 2.63 6.52
CA LEU A 152 3.13 3.65 5.48
C LEU A 152 4.34 4.57 5.73
N GLY A 153 4.45 5.12 6.94
CA GLY A 153 5.59 5.98 7.30
C GLY A 153 6.93 5.23 7.23
N LEU A 154 6.98 3.99 7.73
CA LEU A 154 8.17 3.15 7.63
C LEU A 154 8.52 2.83 6.17
N THR A 155 7.52 2.65 5.30
CA THR A 155 7.75 2.38 3.87
C THR A 155 8.43 3.56 3.17
N ILE A 156 8.08 4.82 3.49
CA ILE A 156 8.82 5.98 2.95
C ILE A 156 10.26 6.02 3.47
N ILE A 157 10.49 5.71 4.75
CA ILE A 157 11.86 5.65 5.29
C ILE A 157 12.68 4.60 4.53
N LEU A 158 12.10 3.42 4.31
CA LEU A 158 12.74 2.32 3.59
C LEU A 158 12.94 2.65 2.12
N GLU A 159 11.96 3.29 1.46
CA GLU A 159 12.12 3.85 0.12
C GLU A 159 13.37 4.73 0.05
N GLY A 160 13.52 5.69 0.95
CA GLY A 160 14.71 6.55 0.98
C GLY A 160 16.02 5.79 1.20
N ILE A 161 16.03 4.79 2.08
CA ILE A 161 17.22 3.96 2.34
C ILE A 161 17.61 3.14 1.10
N PHE A 162 16.64 2.48 0.45
CA PHE A 162 16.92 1.60 -0.67
C PHE A 162 17.11 2.35 -2.01
N SER A 163 16.50 3.53 -2.14
CA SER A 163 16.79 4.47 -3.22
C SER A 163 18.21 5.04 -3.10
N ALA A 164 18.63 5.41 -1.89
CA ALA A 164 20.01 5.78 -1.60
C ALA A 164 20.98 4.63 -1.93
N LEU A 165 20.63 3.38 -1.56
CA LEU A 165 21.43 2.19 -1.87
C LEU A 165 21.56 1.94 -3.38
N TYR A 166 20.49 2.16 -4.16
CA TYR A 166 20.55 2.14 -5.63
C TYR A 166 21.57 3.17 -6.16
N HIS A 167 21.57 4.39 -5.61
CA HIS A 167 22.47 5.46 -6.04
C HIS A 167 23.93 5.24 -5.68
N VAL A 168 24.27 4.30 -4.79
CA VAL A 168 25.66 3.92 -4.52
C VAL A 168 26.28 3.22 -5.73
N CYS A 169 25.52 2.47 -6.53
CA CYS A 169 25.94 1.97 -7.85
C CYS A 169 24.70 1.80 -8.75
N PRO A 170 24.30 2.83 -9.50
CA PRO A 170 23.10 2.77 -10.35
C PRO A 170 23.25 1.70 -11.43
N SER A 171 22.37 0.71 -11.42
CA SER A 171 22.35 -0.37 -12.41
C SER A 171 20.94 -0.89 -12.65
N ARG A 172 20.75 -1.64 -13.74
CA ARG A 172 19.46 -2.29 -14.03
C ARG A 172 19.03 -3.24 -12.90
N LEU A 173 19.97 -3.94 -12.28
CA LEU A 173 19.69 -4.90 -11.21
C LEU A 173 19.32 -4.18 -9.90
N ASN A 174 20.10 -3.17 -9.53
CA ASN A 174 19.90 -2.46 -8.26
C ASN A 174 18.63 -1.61 -8.26
N PHE A 175 18.08 -1.29 -9.43
CA PHE A 175 16.81 -0.55 -9.51
C PHE A 175 15.65 -1.27 -8.81
N GLN A 176 15.72 -2.60 -8.68
CA GLN A 176 14.71 -3.35 -7.92
C GLN A 176 14.69 -2.96 -6.43
N PHE A 177 15.81 -2.52 -5.86
CA PHE A 177 15.90 -2.12 -4.44
C PHE A 177 14.96 -0.96 -4.14
N ASP A 178 15.05 0.09 -4.94
CA ASP A 178 14.18 1.28 -4.94
C ASP A 178 12.72 0.90 -5.19
N THR A 179 12.42 0.30 -6.35
CA THR A 179 11.04 -0.03 -6.76
C THR A 179 10.29 -0.92 -5.75
N THR A 180 10.99 -1.79 -5.01
CA THR A 180 10.33 -2.72 -4.07
C THR A 180 9.50 -1.98 -3.03
N TYR A 181 10.00 -0.88 -2.47
CA TYR A 181 9.27 -0.12 -1.45
C TYR A 181 8.23 0.82 -2.05
N MET A 182 8.42 1.29 -3.28
CA MET A 182 7.35 1.93 -4.05
C MET A 182 6.13 1.01 -4.23
N LEU A 183 6.36 -0.27 -4.58
CA LEU A 183 5.29 -1.26 -4.77
C LEU A 183 4.61 -1.63 -3.46
N ILE A 184 5.38 -1.89 -2.41
CA ILE A 184 4.81 -2.15 -1.08
C ILE A 184 4.03 -0.92 -0.59
N GLY A 185 4.55 0.29 -0.77
CA GLY A 185 3.94 1.54 -0.32
C GLY A 185 2.62 1.84 -1.03
N SER A 186 2.59 1.74 -2.36
CA SER A 186 1.35 1.91 -3.15
C SER A 186 0.29 0.87 -2.79
N GLY A 187 0.69 -0.38 -2.56
CA GLY A 187 -0.19 -1.42 -2.04
C GLY A 187 -0.75 -1.07 -0.66
N LEU A 188 0.13 -0.73 0.30
CA LEU A 188 -0.28 -0.36 1.66
C LEU A 188 -1.19 0.87 1.69
N LEU A 189 -1.02 1.83 0.77
CA LEU A 189 -1.94 2.98 0.64
C LEU A 189 -3.37 2.51 0.31
N PHE A 190 -3.51 1.58 -0.63
CA PHE A 190 -4.79 0.97 -0.96
C PHE A 190 -5.39 0.23 0.25
N PHE A 191 -4.59 -0.61 0.93
CA PHE A 191 -5.05 -1.33 2.12
C PHE A 191 -5.47 -0.37 3.26
N ALA A 192 -4.71 0.70 3.48
CA ALA A 192 -4.99 1.72 4.50
C ALA A 192 -6.26 2.52 4.20
N LEU A 193 -6.57 2.74 2.92
CA LEU A 193 -7.81 3.39 2.51
C LEU A 193 -9.01 2.44 2.62
N HIS A 194 -8.89 1.22 2.09
CA HIS A 194 -9.96 0.22 2.10
C HIS A 194 -10.38 -0.17 3.54
N GLN A 195 -9.41 -0.32 4.46
CA GLN A 195 -9.72 -0.73 5.84
C GLN A 195 -10.62 0.26 6.58
N LYS A 196 -10.70 1.53 6.17
CA LYS A 196 -11.46 2.56 6.89
C LYS A 196 -12.94 2.22 7.01
N ARG A 197 -13.52 1.66 5.94
CA ARG A 197 -14.92 1.19 5.94
C ARG A 197 -15.04 -0.33 6.10
N HIS A 198 -13.95 -1.06 5.86
CA HIS A 198 -13.97 -2.52 5.75
C HIS A 198 -12.94 -3.20 6.66
N ALA A 199 -12.74 -2.70 7.88
CA ALA A 199 -11.71 -3.18 8.81
C ALA A 199 -11.76 -4.71 9.08
N THR A 200 -12.95 -5.31 9.09
CA THR A 200 -13.14 -6.76 9.29
C THR A 200 -12.85 -7.59 8.05
N LEU A 201 -12.86 -6.95 6.87
CA LEU A 201 -12.64 -7.57 5.56
C LEU A 201 -11.25 -7.30 5.01
N THR A 202 -10.41 -6.46 5.61
CA THR A 202 -9.04 -6.26 5.15
C THR A 202 -8.22 -7.56 5.27
N ALA A 203 -7.41 -7.87 4.25
CA ALA A 203 -6.55 -9.06 4.30
C ALA A 203 -5.49 -8.91 5.42
N GLY A 204 -5.22 -10.01 6.13
CA GLY A 204 -4.18 -10.01 7.16
C GLY A 204 -2.77 -9.78 6.58
N ALA A 205 -1.85 -9.31 7.41
CA ALA A 205 -0.51 -8.88 7.01
C ALA A 205 0.23 -9.91 6.13
N PHE A 206 0.24 -11.19 6.51
CA PHE A 206 0.88 -12.25 5.71
C PHE A 206 0.30 -12.41 4.31
N LYS A 207 -1.03 -12.31 4.15
CA LYS A 207 -1.67 -12.39 2.83
C LYS A 207 -1.34 -11.16 1.98
N ALA A 208 -1.29 -9.98 2.60
CA ALA A 208 -0.94 -8.74 1.91
C ALA A 208 0.53 -8.74 1.44
N TYR A 209 1.49 -9.05 2.31
CA TYR A 209 2.90 -9.14 1.92
C TYR A 209 3.18 -10.29 0.95
N GLY A 210 2.47 -11.42 1.07
CA GLY A 210 2.51 -12.49 0.08
C GLY A 210 2.03 -12.01 -1.30
N PHE A 211 0.96 -11.21 -1.34
CA PHE A 211 0.48 -10.58 -2.57
C PHE A 211 1.50 -9.60 -3.18
N PHE A 212 2.13 -8.74 -2.37
CA PHE A 212 3.19 -7.85 -2.85
C PHE A 212 4.41 -8.63 -3.37
N SER A 213 4.78 -9.73 -2.70
CA SER A 213 5.90 -10.58 -3.10
C SER A 213 5.72 -11.19 -4.50
N LEU A 214 4.46 -11.47 -4.90
CA LEU A 214 4.15 -11.96 -6.24
C LEU A 214 4.58 -10.95 -7.32
N PHE A 215 4.23 -9.67 -7.15
CA PHE A 215 4.62 -8.63 -8.11
C PHE A 215 6.11 -8.32 -8.07
N ILE A 216 6.73 -8.34 -6.89
CA ILE A 216 8.19 -8.21 -6.76
C ILE A 216 8.90 -9.37 -7.47
N PHE A 217 8.36 -10.58 -7.41
CA PHE A 217 8.89 -11.73 -8.14
C PHE A 217 8.78 -11.57 -9.66
N PHE A 218 7.65 -11.06 -10.19
CA PHE A 218 7.57 -10.72 -11.61
C PHE A 218 8.54 -9.60 -11.99
N ASN A 219 8.76 -8.63 -11.10
CA ASN A 219 9.76 -7.60 -11.31
C ASN A 219 11.16 -8.21 -11.45
N PHE A 220 11.54 -9.12 -10.55
CA PHE A 220 12.77 -9.90 -10.66
C PHE A 220 12.84 -10.68 -11.98
N LEU A 221 11.80 -11.45 -12.34
CA LEU A 221 11.77 -12.22 -13.58
C LEU A 221 11.98 -11.34 -14.82
N SER A 222 11.44 -10.12 -14.83
CA SER A 222 11.62 -9.16 -15.92
C SER A 222 13.08 -8.73 -16.14
N LEU A 223 13.93 -8.90 -15.12
CA LEU A 223 15.36 -8.60 -15.16
C LEU A 223 16.22 -9.81 -15.56
N THR A 224 15.65 -11.01 -15.61
CA THR A 224 16.33 -12.24 -16.01
C THR A 224 16.30 -12.45 -17.54
N ASN A 225 17.02 -13.48 -18.01
CA ASN A 225 17.06 -13.89 -19.43
C ASN A 225 15.87 -14.80 -19.82
N ILE A 226 14.74 -14.73 -19.12
CA ILE A 226 13.53 -15.48 -19.48
C ILE A 226 13.03 -15.06 -20.88
N ASN A 227 12.45 -16.01 -21.62
CA ASN A 227 11.84 -15.71 -22.92
C ASN A 227 10.77 -14.62 -22.77
N ILE A 228 10.86 -13.56 -23.58
CA ILE A 228 10.01 -12.37 -23.47
C ILE A 228 8.52 -12.67 -23.64
N TYR A 229 8.17 -13.56 -24.58
CA TYR A 229 6.78 -13.97 -24.80
C TYR A 229 6.27 -14.78 -23.62
N ALA A 230 7.07 -15.71 -23.11
CA ALA A 230 6.71 -16.48 -21.92
C ALA A 230 6.48 -15.56 -20.71
N PHE A 231 7.35 -14.59 -20.47
CA PHE A 231 7.20 -13.61 -19.39
C PHE A 231 5.86 -12.86 -19.47
N TRP A 232 5.57 -12.23 -20.61
CA TRP A 232 4.36 -11.43 -20.78
C TRP A 232 3.09 -12.28 -20.75
N VAL A 233 3.09 -13.48 -21.34
CA VAL A 233 1.95 -14.41 -21.27
C VAL A 233 1.68 -14.83 -19.83
N MET A 234 2.72 -15.23 -19.09
CA MET A 234 2.60 -15.60 -17.67
C MET A 234 2.07 -14.43 -16.82
N PHE A 235 2.60 -13.23 -17.05
CA PHE A 235 2.15 -12.04 -16.33
C PHE A 235 0.69 -11.70 -16.64
N VAL A 236 0.26 -11.72 -17.90
CA VAL A 236 -1.13 -11.43 -18.29
C VAL A 236 -2.11 -12.42 -17.67
N ILE A 237 -1.77 -13.71 -17.61
CA ILE A 237 -2.60 -14.74 -16.96
C ILE A 237 -2.74 -14.46 -15.46
N VAL A 238 -1.62 -14.20 -14.78
CA VAL A 238 -1.63 -13.91 -13.34
C VAL A 238 -2.35 -12.61 -13.03
N PHE A 239 -2.10 -11.56 -13.82
CA PHE A 239 -2.78 -10.27 -13.70
C PHE A 239 -4.29 -10.47 -13.83
N GLY A 240 -4.75 -11.24 -14.83
CA GLY A 240 -6.18 -11.47 -14.99
C GLY A 240 -6.81 -12.28 -13.86
N TYR A 241 -6.11 -13.26 -13.30
CA TYR A 241 -6.56 -13.94 -12.08
C TYR A 241 -6.69 -12.97 -10.90
N VAL A 242 -5.65 -12.16 -10.66
CA VAL A 242 -5.63 -11.17 -9.58
C VAL A 242 -6.73 -10.13 -9.74
N SER A 243 -6.94 -9.58 -10.95
CA SER A 243 -7.98 -8.59 -11.24
C SER A 243 -9.39 -9.12 -10.95
N ILE A 244 -9.70 -10.35 -11.38
CA ILE A 244 -11.02 -10.95 -11.17
C ILE A 244 -11.25 -11.25 -9.68
N ILE A 245 -10.29 -11.88 -9.02
CA ILE A 245 -10.40 -12.23 -7.60
C ILE A 245 -10.42 -10.97 -6.72
N GLY A 246 -9.54 -10.00 -7.00
CA GLY A 246 -9.47 -8.73 -6.28
C GLY A 246 -10.76 -7.92 -6.40
N SER A 247 -11.29 -7.75 -7.62
CA SER A 247 -12.56 -7.05 -7.83
C SER A 247 -13.72 -7.73 -7.08
N SER A 248 -13.73 -9.06 -7.10
CA SER A 248 -14.76 -9.83 -6.41
C SER A 248 -14.61 -9.74 -4.90
N TYR A 249 -13.37 -9.71 -4.38
CA TYR A 249 -13.08 -9.53 -2.97
C TYR A 249 -13.61 -8.19 -2.47
N LEU A 250 -13.35 -7.13 -3.23
CA LEU A 250 -13.78 -5.78 -2.91
C LEU A 250 -15.30 -5.60 -3.00
N LEU A 251 -16.02 -6.45 -3.75
CA LEU A 251 -17.49 -6.39 -3.88
C LEU A 251 -18.25 -7.34 -2.97
N ALA A 252 -17.65 -8.48 -2.58
CA ALA A 252 -18.38 -9.57 -1.91
C ALA A 252 -18.85 -9.25 -0.48
N HIS A 253 -18.38 -8.15 0.13
CA HIS A 253 -18.61 -7.78 1.54
C HIS A 253 -18.35 -8.95 2.52
N LYS A 254 -17.54 -9.92 2.09
CA LYS A 254 -17.26 -11.17 2.80
C LYS A 254 -15.83 -11.59 2.46
N ARG A 255 -15.16 -12.21 3.42
CA ARG A 255 -13.87 -12.85 3.18
C ARG A 255 -14.08 -13.99 2.19
N MET A 256 -13.33 -13.96 1.10
CA MET A 256 -13.30 -15.04 0.13
C MET A 256 -12.06 -15.88 0.34
N ASP A 257 -12.23 -17.20 0.30
CA ASP A 257 -11.10 -18.12 0.23
C ASP A 257 -10.51 -18.09 -1.17
N LEU A 258 -9.18 -18.15 -1.25
CA LEU A 258 -8.45 -18.25 -2.51
C LEU A 258 -8.70 -19.65 -3.08
N ASN A 259 -9.54 -19.74 -4.11
CA ASN A 259 -9.81 -20.98 -4.82
C ASN A 259 -9.29 -20.89 -6.26
N PRO A 260 -8.23 -21.66 -6.62
CA PRO A 260 -7.65 -21.62 -7.96
C PRO A 260 -8.50 -22.33 -9.02
N SER A 261 -9.63 -22.94 -8.66
CA SER A 261 -10.50 -23.64 -9.60
C SER A 261 -11.03 -22.71 -10.69
N ILE A 262 -10.81 -23.09 -11.96
CA ILE A 262 -11.32 -22.38 -13.14
C ILE A 262 -12.85 -22.22 -13.08
N GLY A 263 -13.56 -23.23 -12.57
CA GLY A 263 -15.02 -23.16 -12.40
C GLY A 263 -15.45 -22.17 -11.31
N PHE A 264 -14.62 -21.93 -10.30
CA PHE A 264 -14.85 -20.84 -9.34
C PHE A 264 -14.60 -19.49 -10.01
N LEU A 265 -13.47 -19.32 -10.69
CA LEU A 265 -13.12 -18.09 -11.41
C LEU A 265 -14.19 -17.70 -12.43
N TRP A 266 -14.68 -18.66 -13.23
CA TRP A 266 -15.73 -18.41 -14.22
C TRP A 266 -17.06 -17.99 -13.60
N ARG A 267 -17.48 -18.62 -12.49
CA ARG A 267 -18.69 -18.22 -11.75
C ARG A 267 -18.56 -16.80 -11.21
N THR A 268 -17.38 -16.48 -10.68
CA THR A 268 -17.05 -15.16 -10.14
C THR A 268 -17.06 -14.10 -11.24
N LEU A 269 -16.42 -14.36 -12.38
CA LEU A 269 -16.43 -13.50 -13.55
C LEU A 269 -17.88 -13.28 -14.08
N LYS A 270 -18.69 -14.34 -14.15
CA LYS A 270 -20.09 -14.26 -14.60
C LYS A 270 -20.95 -13.38 -13.69
N LYS A 271 -20.64 -13.31 -12.39
CA LYS A 271 -21.30 -12.38 -11.45
C LYS A 271 -20.88 -10.93 -11.72
N LEU A 272 -19.59 -10.68 -11.92
CA LEU A 272 -19.07 -9.34 -12.25
C LEU A 272 -19.67 -8.78 -13.56
N ILE A 273 -19.90 -9.64 -14.55
CA ILE A 273 -20.52 -9.26 -15.84
C ILE A 273 -22.03 -8.97 -15.68
N ARG A 274 -22.66 -9.31 -14.55
CA ARG A 274 -24.09 -9.07 -14.27
C ARG A 274 -24.26 -7.97 -13.20
N PRO A 275 -24.13 -6.68 -13.58
CA PRO A 275 -24.18 -5.56 -12.64
C PRO A 275 -25.50 -5.44 -11.87
N SER A 276 -26.59 -6.03 -12.38
CA SER A 276 -27.90 -6.04 -11.72
C SER A 276 -27.91 -6.78 -10.38
N THR A 277 -26.91 -7.62 -10.11
CA THR A 277 -26.82 -8.40 -8.87
C THR A 277 -25.96 -7.75 -7.79
N ILE A 278 -25.43 -6.55 -8.05
CA ILE A 278 -24.46 -5.89 -7.18
C ILE A 278 -25.14 -4.73 -6.47
N ASP A 279 -25.21 -4.80 -5.15
CA ASP A 279 -25.87 -3.80 -4.32
C ASP A 279 -25.10 -2.47 -4.32
N ASP A 280 -23.78 -2.51 -4.19
CA ASP A 280 -22.89 -1.34 -4.22
C ASP A 280 -22.48 -0.99 -5.66
N LYS A 281 -23.42 -0.41 -6.39
CA LYS A 281 -23.20 0.05 -7.77
C LYS A 281 -22.06 1.08 -7.87
N PRO A 282 -21.95 2.09 -6.98
CA PRO A 282 -20.84 3.05 -7.04
C PRO A 282 -19.47 2.37 -6.97
N ARG A 283 -19.26 1.44 -6.03
CA ARG A 283 -17.98 0.70 -5.94
C ARG A 283 -17.74 -0.14 -7.19
N PHE A 284 -18.78 -0.81 -7.69
CA PHE A 284 -18.68 -1.59 -8.92
C PHE A 284 -18.20 -0.77 -10.10
N PHE A 285 -18.77 0.42 -10.33
CA PHE A 285 -18.34 1.28 -11.43
C PHE A 285 -16.92 1.79 -11.26
N ALA A 286 -16.51 2.15 -10.04
CA ALA A 286 -15.13 2.55 -9.77
C ALA A 286 -14.14 1.42 -10.08
N LEU A 287 -14.44 0.19 -9.63
CA LEU A 287 -13.63 -0.99 -9.92
C LEU A 287 -13.64 -1.35 -11.41
N LEU A 288 -14.78 -1.20 -12.09
CA LEU A 288 -14.87 -1.43 -13.53
C LEU A 288 -13.97 -0.46 -14.31
N ILE A 289 -14.01 0.83 -13.97
CA ILE A 289 -13.15 1.85 -14.58
C ILE A 289 -11.67 1.53 -14.32
N ALA A 290 -11.31 1.21 -13.07
CA ALA A 290 -9.95 0.81 -12.71
C ALA A 290 -9.47 -0.39 -13.53
N ASN A 291 -10.26 -1.46 -13.59
CA ASN A 291 -9.92 -2.63 -14.38
C ASN A 291 -9.78 -2.32 -15.88
N ILE A 292 -10.69 -1.55 -16.48
CA ILE A 292 -10.61 -1.21 -17.90
C ILE A 292 -9.30 -0.48 -18.21
N LEU A 293 -8.97 0.54 -17.41
CA LEU A 293 -7.74 1.32 -17.62
C LEU A 293 -6.49 0.47 -17.37
N SER A 294 -6.47 -0.30 -16.29
CA SER A 294 -5.33 -1.14 -15.92
C SER A 294 -5.08 -2.25 -16.94
N TRP A 295 -6.14 -2.90 -17.47
CA TRP A 295 -6.01 -3.85 -18.58
C TRP A 295 -5.54 -3.18 -19.87
N ALA A 296 -6.03 -1.98 -20.20
CA ALA A 296 -5.58 -1.25 -21.38
C ALA A 296 -4.06 -0.97 -21.31
N ILE A 297 -3.56 -0.53 -20.15
CA ILE A 297 -2.13 -0.28 -19.92
C ILE A 297 -1.33 -1.58 -19.99
N VAL A 298 -1.77 -2.63 -19.30
CA VAL A 298 -1.07 -3.93 -19.28
C VAL A 298 -0.96 -4.54 -20.68
N ILE A 299 -2.05 -4.54 -21.45
CA ILE A 299 -2.03 -5.06 -22.82
C ILE A 299 -1.14 -4.19 -23.72
N ALA A 300 -1.20 -2.86 -23.61
CA ALA A 300 -0.33 -1.97 -24.37
C ALA A 300 1.16 -2.24 -24.08
N PHE A 301 1.53 -2.38 -22.81
CA PHE A 301 2.90 -2.72 -22.42
C PHE A 301 3.30 -4.13 -22.84
N ALA A 302 2.38 -5.11 -22.77
CA ALA A 302 2.66 -6.47 -23.22
C ALA A 302 2.92 -6.53 -24.73
N VAL A 303 2.09 -5.86 -25.54
CA VAL A 303 2.27 -5.77 -26.99
C VAL A 303 3.57 -5.04 -27.33
N TYR A 304 3.81 -3.87 -26.75
CA TYR A 304 5.03 -3.11 -26.98
C TYR A 304 6.28 -3.89 -26.53
N GLY A 305 6.21 -4.55 -25.38
CA GLY A 305 7.31 -5.34 -24.83
C GLY A 305 7.63 -6.57 -25.67
N MET A 306 6.60 -7.24 -26.24
CA MET A 306 6.81 -8.33 -27.20
C MET A 306 7.37 -7.83 -28.54
N MET A 307 6.89 -6.70 -29.07
CA MET A 307 7.36 -6.13 -30.34
C MET A 307 8.80 -5.62 -30.26
N GLY A 308 9.14 -4.94 -29.17
CA GLY A 308 10.49 -4.43 -28.94
C GLY A 308 11.47 -5.47 -28.40
N SER A 309 11.02 -6.68 -28.08
CA SER A 309 11.80 -7.68 -27.31
C SER A 309 12.36 -7.13 -26.00
N ILE A 310 11.57 -6.31 -25.32
CA ILE A 310 11.95 -5.56 -24.12
C ILE A 310 10.97 -5.88 -22.99
N SER A 311 11.46 -6.51 -21.92
CA SER A 311 10.78 -6.58 -20.61
C SER A 311 11.17 -5.42 -19.68
N LYS A 312 12.11 -4.58 -20.14
CA LYS A 312 12.64 -3.44 -19.37
C LYS A 312 11.49 -2.46 -19.10
N ASN A 313 11.49 -1.85 -17.91
CA ASN A 313 10.42 -0.99 -17.38
C ASN A 313 9.15 -1.69 -16.87
N PHE A 314 9.16 -3.03 -16.68
CA PHE A 314 8.06 -3.71 -15.99
C PHE A 314 7.76 -3.10 -14.61
N SER A 315 8.78 -2.68 -13.87
CA SER A 315 8.68 -1.94 -12.61
C SER A 315 7.74 -0.73 -12.71
N ASN A 316 7.91 0.09 -13.76
CA ASN A 316 7.12 1.30 -13.97
C ASN A 316 5.68 0.95 -14.36
N LEU A 317 5.48 -0.12 -15.14
CA LEU A 317 4.15 -0.63 -15.47
C LEU A 317 3.36 -0.97 -14.20
N ILE A 318 3.91 -1.88 -13.37
CA ILE A 318 3.16 -2.40 -12.23
C ILE A 318 2.94 -1.31 -11.17
N LEU A 319 3.95 -0.44 -10.95
CA LEU A 319 3.79 0.72 -10.08
C LEU A 319 2.71 1.67 -10.61
N GLY A 320 2.73 2.00 -11.90
CA GLY A 320 1.75 2.87 -12.53
C GLY A 320 0.32 2.35 -12.41
N VAL A 321 0.12 1.04 -12.63
CA VAL A 321 -1.18 0.36 -12.45
C VAL A 321 -1.64 0.43 -10.99
N MET A 322 -0.76 0.10 -10.03
CA MET A 322 -1.12 0.14 -8.61
C MET A 322 -1.47 1.55 -8.13
N VAL A 323 -0.72 2.57 -8.55
CA VAL A 323 -1.01 3.98 -8.24
C VAL A 323 -2.32 4.42 -8.88
N LEU A 324 -2.57 4.07 -10.14
CA LEU A 324 -3.81 4.39 -10.84
C LEU A 324 -5.04 3.79 -10.13
N ASP A 325 -4.99 2.49 -9.83
CA ASP A 325 -6.06 1.77 -9.13
C ASP A 325 -6.33 2.40 -7.75
N PHE A 326 -5.28 2.76 -7.03
CA PHE A 326 -5.38 3.47 -5.76
C PHE A 326 -6.03 4.85 -5.91
N LEU A 327 -5.62 5.68 -6.88
CA LEU A 327 -6.18 7.01 -7.09
C LEU A 327 -7.67 6.94 -7.46
N ILE A 328 -8.06 6.01 -8.34
CA ILE A 328 -9.47 5.80 -8.69
C ILE A 328 -10.27 5.43 -7.44
N TYR A 329 -9.75 4.54 -6.60
CA TYR A 329 -10.40 4.14 -5.35
C TYR A 329 -10.46 5.29 -4.33
N LEU A 330 -9.44 6.16 -4.27
CA LEU A 330 -9.42 7.37 -3.44
C LEU A 330 -10.48 8.38 -3.88
N PHE A 331 -10.60 8.64 -5.18
CA PHE A 331 -11.63 9.55 -5.69
C PHE A 331 -13.03 8.99 -5.50
N TYR A 332 -13.21 7.69 -5.71
CA TYR A 332 -14.43 6.99 -5.34
C TYR A 332 -14.77 7.20 -3.85
N TYR A 333 -13.80 7.00 -2.97
CA TYR A 333 -13.98 7.15 -1.52
C TYR A 333 -14.45 8.56 -1.15
N ILE A 334 -13.81 9.60 -1.70
CA ILE A 334 -14.18 11.00 -1.48
C ILE A 334 -15.57 11.31 -2.05
N ALA A 335 -15.88 10.82 -3.24
CA ALA A 335 -17.21 11.02 -3.84
C ALA A 335 -18.32 10.42 -2.97
N MET A 336 -18.07 9.26 -2.37
CA MET A 336 -19.02 8.63 -1.45
C MET A 336 -19.14 9.40 -0.13
N LYS A 337 -18.04 9.92 0.44
CA LYS A 337 -18.12 10.85 1.59
C LYS A 337 -19.04 12.03 1.29
N ILE A 338 -18.82 12.71 0.17
CA ILE A 338 -19.63 13.86 -0.25
C ILE A 338 -21.10 13.46 -0.44
N LYS A 339 -21.36 12.32 -1.07
CA LYS A 339 -22.72 11.78 -1.27
C LYS A 339 -23.48 11.56 0.04
N TYR A 340 -22.79 11.08 1.08
CA TYR A 340 -23.36 10.85 2.40
C TYR A 340 -23.30 12.07 3.33
N GLY A 341 -22.88 13.23 2.83
CA GLY A 341 -22.81 14.47 3.62
C GLY A 341 -21.66 14.50 4.64
N GLU A 342 -20.69 13.58 4.53
CA GLU A 342 -19.48 13.58 5.35
C GLU A 342 -18.51 14.67 4.87
N LYS A 343 -17.87 15.37 5.82
CA LYS A 343 -17.08 16.57 5.52
C LYS A 343 -15.63 16.19 5.28
N VAL A 344 -15.05 16.65 4.16
CA VAL A 344 -13.60 16.64 3.96
C VAL A 344 -13.07 18.02 4.33
N TYR A 345 -12.28 18.10 5.41
CA TYR A 345 -11.74 19.35 5.92
C TYR A 345 -10.87 20.08 4.89
N LEU A 346 -10.86 21.42 4.92
CA LEU A 346 -10.13 22.28 3.98
C LEU A 346 -8.64 21.91 3.86
N PHE A 347 -7.98 21.59 4.98
CA PHE A 347 -6.57 21.25 4.95
C PHE A 347 -6.27 19.98 4.13
N VAL A 348 -7.21 19.03 4.03
CA VAL A 348 -7.06 17.85 3.17
C VAL A 348 -7.06 18.26 1.69
N TRP A 349 -7.88 19.25 1.31
CA TRP A 349 -7.86 19.83 -0.04
C TRP A 349 -6.56 20.60 -0.33
N VAL A 350 -6.00 21.29 0.66
CA VAL A 350 -4.66 21.90 0.54
C VAL A 350 -3.59 20.83 0.32
N LEU A 351 -3.65 19.70 1.02
CA LEU A 351 -2.74 18.57 0.80
C LEU A 351 -2.89 17.98 -0.60
N PHE A 352 -4.11 17.92 -1.16
CA PHE A 352 -4.31 17.52 -2.56
C PHE A 352 -3.61 18.46 -3.53
N ALA A 353 -3.72 19.77 -3.34
CA ALA A 353 -3.04 20.74 -4.18
C ALA A 353 -1.51 20.58 -4.10
N ILE A 354 -0.96 20.42 -2.89
CA ILE A 354 0.47 20.17 -2.68
C ILE A 354 0.90 18.86 -3.36
N MET A 355 0.12 17.80 -3.22
CA MET A 355 0.39 16.51 -3.86
C MET A 355 0.44 16.64 -5.39
N PHE A 356 -0.57 17.26 -6.02
CA PHE A 356 -0.59 17.40 -7.49
C PHE A 356 0.54 18.29 -8.00
N LEU A 357 0.85 19.38 -7.32
CA LEU A 357 1.96 20.27 -7.71
C LEU A 357 3.30 19.55 -7.56
N SER A 358 3.55 18.92 -6.42
CA SER A 358 4.80 18.21 -6.15
C SER A 358 5.01 17.02 -7.09
N TRP A 359 3.97 16.23 -7.38
CA TRP A 359 4.05 15.15 -8.38
C TRP A 359 4.22 15.70 -9.80
N GLY A 360 3.50 16.76 -10.18
CA GLY A 360 3.62 17.36 -11.51
C GLY A 360 5.03 17.87 -11.79
N PHE A 361 5.60 18.66 -10.87
CA PHE A 361 6.99 19.12 -10.97
C PHE A 361 8.00 17.97 -10.82
N GLY A 362 7.73 17.00 -9.93
CA GLY A 362 8.58 15.84 -9.75
C GLY A 362 8.70 15.02 -11.04
N LEU A 363 7.58 14.70 -11.69
CA LEU A 363 7.55 14.00 -12.97
C LEU A 363 8.24 14.80 -14.08
N TYR A 364 8.05 16.13 -14.12
CA TYR A 364 8.76 16.99 -15.05
C TYR A 364 10.29 16.85 -14.93
N TYR A 365 10.84 16.90 -13.70
CA TYR A 365 12.27 16.74 -13.48
C TYR A 365 12.75 15.30 -13.68
N PHE A 366 11.90 14.30 -13.41
CA PHE A 366 12.19 12.88 -13.66
C PHE A 366 12.41 12.57 -15.15
N GLU A 367 11.59 13.16 -16.02
CA GLU A 367 11.72 12.98 -17.48
C GLU A 367 13.02 13.60 -18.05
N ILE A 368 13.62 14.56 -17.33
CA ILE A 368 14.93 15.10 -17.69
C ILE A 368 16.01 14.09 -17.28
N SER A 369 16.24 13.13 -18.17
CA SER A 369 17.20 12.06 -17.99
C SER A 369 18.64 12.61 -17.94
N VAL A 370 19.33 12.35 -16.83
CA VAL A 370 20.78 12.58 -16.66
C VAL A 370 21.61 11.30 -16.82
N THR A 371 20.96 10.15 -16.66
CA THR A 371 21.49 8.80 -16.87
C THR A 371 20.38 7.88 -17.35
N ASN A 372 20.73 6.76 -17.99
CA ASN A 372 19.75 5.73 -18.33
C ASN A 372 20.38 4.33 -18.23
N LYS A 373 19.99 3.60 -17.18
CA LYS A 373 20.42 2.22 -16.88
C LYS A 373 19.99 1.16 -17.90
N PHE A 374 19.12 1.50 -18.85
CA PHE A 374 18.65 0.58 -19.89
C PHE A 374 19.37 0.74 -21.23
N TYR A 375 20.13 1.82 -21.38
CA TYR A 375 21.02 2.09 -22.51
C TYR A 375 22.38 1.43 -22.32
N THR A 376 23.17 1.40 -23.39
CA THR A 376 24.60 1.11 -23.26
C THR A 376 25.26 2.15 -22.37
N PHE A 377 26.40 1.80 -21.76
CA PHE A 377 27.11 2.72 -20.89
C PHE A 377 27.47 4.03 -21.61
N ASP A 378 27.96 3.94 -22.85
CA ASP A 378 28.38 5.09 -23.65
C ASP A 378 27.20 6.00 -24.03
N GLU A 379 26.06 5.43 -24.40
CA GLU A 379 24.82 6.20 -24.65
C GLU A 379 24.34 6.92 -23.38
N SER A 380 24.46 6.28 -22.21
CA SER A 380 24.09 6.92 -20.94
C SER A 380 25.02 8.09 -20.59
N LEU A 381 26.30 8.05 -20.96
CA LEU A 381 27.24 9.14 -20.72
C LEU A 381 26.84 10.42 -21.48
N LEU A 382 26.24 10.28 -22.66
CA LEU A 382 25.77 11.42 -23.47
C LEU A 382 24.67 12.22 -22.77
N LEU A 383 23.93 11.59 -21.84
CA LEU A 383 22.86 12.23 -21.08
C LEU A 383 23.37 13.08 -19.91
N ASN A 384 24.63 12.93 -19.50
CA ASN A 384 25.16 13.59 -18.32
C ASN A 384 25.08 15.12 -18.42
N ARG A 385 24.63 15.76 -17.34
CA ARG A 385 24.43 17.21 -17.22
C ARG A 385 25.09 17.75 -15.95
N PRO A 386 25.56 19.01 -15.95
CA PRO A 386 26.08 19.63 -14.74
C PRO A 386 24.99 19.72 -13.65
N CYS A 387 25.40 19.84 -12.40
CA CYS A 387 24.49 20.12 -11.29
C CYS A 387 23.76 21.45 -11.52
N ILE A 388 22.52 21.54 -11.05
CA ILE A 388 21.66 22.70 -11.26
C ILE A 388 21.45 23.54 -9.99
N ILE A 389 21.41 22.90 -8.82
CA ILE A 389 21.12 23.57 -7.55
C ILE A 389 22.37 23.54 -6.68
N PHE A 390 22.81 24.72 -6.23
CA PHE A 390 24.02 24.93 -5.42
C PHE A 390 25.30 24.28 -6.00
N ASN A 391 25.32 24.00 -7.31
CA ASN A 391 26.35 23.18 -7.95
C ASN A 391 26.55 21.79 -7.29
N TYR A 392 25.52 21.24 -6.65
CA TYR A 392 25.60 20.00 -5.90
C TYR A 392 24.53 18.97 -6.31
N TRP A 393 23.30 19.42 -6.55
CA TRP A 393 22.17 18.54 -6.92
C TRP A 393 21.80 18.69 -8.39
N ASP A 394 21.46 17.58 -9.05
CA ASP A 394 20.94 17.54 -10.42
C ASP A 394 19.40 17.49 -10.49
N THR A 395 18.86 17.28 -11.69
CA THR A 395 17.40 17.20 -11.89
C THR A 395 16.78 15.95 -11.25
N HIS A 396 17.52 14.85 -11.16
CA HIS A 396 17.02 13.63 -10.52
C HIS A 396 16.95 13.80 -9.00
N ASP A 397 17.88 14.56 -8.42
CA ASP A 397 17.81 14.93 -7.00
C ASP A 397 16.60 15.81 -6.67
N LEU A 398 16.23 16.72 -7.58
CA LEU A 398 14.98 17.49 -7.44
C LEU A 398 13.74 16.59 -7.45
N TRP A 399 13.75 15.52 -8.26
CA TRP A 399 12.70 14.52 -8.20
C TRP A 399 12.62 13.89 -6.81
N HIS A 400 13.73 13.51 -6.16
CA HIS A 400 13.70 12.98 -4.78
C HIS A 400 13.01 13.94 -3.80
N PHE A 401 13.32 15.23 -3.88
CA PHE A 401 12.74 16.23 -2.97
C PHE A 401 11.23 16.38 -3.16
N LEU A 402 10.80 16.52 -4.42
CA LEU A 402 9.40 16.77 -4.75
C LEU A 402 8.54 15.52 -4.55
N SER A 403 9.04 14.35 -4.93
CA SER A 403 8.35 13.07 -4.69
C SER A 403 8.23 12.76 -3.20
N ALA A 404 9.23 13.06 -2.36
CA ALA A 404 9.10 12.92 -0.90
C ALA A 404 7.96 13.77 -0.32
N ILE A 405 7.82 15.03 -0.78
CA ILE A 405 6.70 15.91 -0.41
C ILE A 405 5.37 15.32 -0.88
N GLY A 406 5.32 14.82 -2.11
CA GLY A 406 4.11 14.24 -2.68
C GLY A 406 3.68 12.95 -1.96
N LEU A 407 4.62 12.07 -1.65
CA LEU A 407 4.39 10.82 -0.90
C LEU A 407 3.92 11.10 0.54
N PHE A 408 4.53 12.07 1.22
CA PHE A 408 4.03 12.53 2.51
C PHE A 408 2.58 13.03 2.39
N SER A 409 2.32 13.87 1.38
CA SER A 409 1.00 14.50 1.19
C SER A 409 -0.10 13.46 0.93
N ILE A 410 0.15 12.44 0.11
CA ILE A 410 -0.85 11.40 -0.15
C ILE A 410 -1.11 10.50 1.06
N MET A 411 -0.06 10.16 1.82
CA MET A 411 -0.24 9.41 3.08
C MET A 411 -1.01 10.23 4.11
N ALA A 412 -0.71 11.54 4.21
CA ALA A 412 -1.43 12.48 5.04
C ALA A 412 -2.91 12.56 4.62
N ILE A 413 -3.22 12.68 3.33
CA ILE A 413 -4.61 12.66 2.83
C ILE A 413 -5.32 11.38 3.31
N VAL A 414 -4.74 10.21 3.09
CA VAL A 414 -5.35 8.92 3.51
C VAL A 414 -5.52 8.86 5.04
N TYR A 415 -4.60 9.42 5.83
CA TYR A 415 -4.74 9.46 7.28
C TYR A 415 -5.86 10.42 7.74
N PHE A 416 -5.90 11.62 7.17
CA PHE A 416 -6.74 12.73 7.63
C PHE A 416 -8.17 12.75 7.04
N VAL A 417 -8.44 12.01 5.96
CA VAL A 417 -9.70 12.11 5.18
C VAL A 417 -11.00 11.86 5.99
N ASP A 418 -10.94 11.12 7.10
CA ASP A 418 -12.11 10.82 7.96
C ASP A 418 -12.05 11.46 9.35
N TRP A 419 -11.23 12.49 9.52
CA TRP A 419 -11.15 13.15 10.82
C TRP A 419 -12.47 13.77 11.27
N ASP A 420 -13.39 14.06 10.34
CA ASP A 420 -14.74 14.54 10.63
C ASP A 420 -15.61 13.51 11.38
N LEU A 421 -15.26 12.24 11.31
CA LEU A 421 -16.04 11.15 11.91
C LEU A 421 -15.61 10.78 13.33
N ARG A 422 -14.54 11.35 13.87
CA ARG A 422 -13.95 10.95 15.16
C ARG A 422 -14.95 10.95 16.33
N THR A 423 -15.92 11.87 16.32
CA THR A 423 -16.95 12.01 17.36
C THR A 423 -18.32 11.48 16.92
N VAL A 424 -18.44 10.92 15.72
CA VAL A 424 -19.70 10.39 15.19
C VAL A 424 -19.88 8.97 15.72
N PRO A 425 -21.04 8.62 16.33
CA PRO A 425 -21.32 7.25 16.74
C PRO A 425 -21.14 6.27 15.58
N ARG A 426 -20.39 5.19 15.79
CA ARG A 426 -20.00 4.26 14.72
C ARG A 426 -21.21 3.65 13.99
N SER A 427 -22.34 3.49 14.68
CA SER A 427 -23.60 3.03 14.11
C SER A 427 -24.23 3.97 13.07
N LEU A 428 -23.84 5.25 13.07
CA LEU A 428 -24.31 6.27 12.11
C LEU A 428 -23.37 6.43 10.92
N ILE A 429 -22.19 5.81 10.95
CA ILE A 429 -21.20 5.93 9.90
C ILE A 429 -21.56 4.99 8.74
N HIS A 430 -21.73 5.55 7.54
CA HIS A 430 -22.07 4.76 6.37
C HIS A 430 -20.87 3.92 5.89
N VAL A 431 -21.14 2.64 5.58
CA VAL A 431 -20.17 1.72 4.97
C VAL A 431 -20.44 1.68 3.47
N PHE A 432 -19.41 2.02 2.69
CA PHE A 432 -19.39 2.01 1.22
C PHE A 432 -18.02 1.57 0.73
#